data_AF-A0A2E2KK81-F1
#
_entry.id   AF-A0A2E2KK81-F1
#
_cell.length_a   1.000
_cell.length_b   1.000
_cell.length_c   1.000
_cell.angle_alpha   90.00
_cell.angle_beta   90.00
_cell.angle_gamma   90.00
#
_symmetry.space_group_name_H-M   'P 1'
#
loop_
_entity.id
_entity.type
_entity.pdbx_description
1 polymer ?
#
loop_
_entity_poly.entity_id
_entity_poly.type
_entity_poly.pdbx_seq_one_letter_code
_entity_poly.pdbx_strand_id
1 'polypeptide(L)'
;MRVFYIIVSPCLLRGMVKNRCMILSLNIVVYHLLQNIKFSDKHGQKKNNDSKNIYLDGLTGATASIRVLNQTLFSSALKVARAKLGFGGGKDPDLIAKIDQDVFMKMSWQELFEAGLIHKAVFSNQEVESLFIGSRNEGKDSVAMQHPKQSFIELYVMDLAIPTLGRNLLTDESWAFLQENLEAGDHAILSVSQGRYSFRDVDFLRGGISDRLLLRQEGLPIEMRDLDLNDRLDMLNPEYKINLPEELSTAEWMVYRVIGTAGLDIALPLDFDLSVVRDETKTYMASDPRSLEFSYQVPSSYYFEPDPNNKTWKSIWTDRLWEVSTLTVGVLTLFTILMKPNWVTRYPVAFSAFRTGYLLFTLFFIGFYAQGQLSIVNITGAIQSLFAGGNLNFFLYDPMTTLLWLFVGFSFFIWGRGTFCGWLCPFGALQELVSKMLSFLKIKQLNPCDKWDAWLKKLKYLILAMIIAAAFFSPIWTDRLVEIEPFKTSITFYYERSWPFVLWAVVMVLLSSVVYKGYCRYLCPLGAAMAVLGRVRIFNWLPRRDECGSPCQLCKHRCEYEAIEKKGTIDYNECFQCLECVVIHDSDEMCVPLIIDKRGGRKLKQTDNADLIASC
;
A
#
# COMPACT_ATOMS: atom_id res chain seq x y z
N MET A 1 -0.16 12.79 -14.41
CA MET A 1 0.43 12.71 -15.77
C MET A 1 0.98 14.06 -16.31
N ARG A 2 0.92 15.19 -15.58
CA ARG A 2 1.51 16.49 -16.02
C ARG A 2 2.82 16.91 -15.32
N VAL A 3 3.31 16.15 -14.34
CA VAL A 3 4.59 16.44 -13.65
C VAL A 3 5.82 15.99 -14.47
N PHE A 4 5.63 15.06 -15.41
CA PHE A 4 6.70 14.62 -16.32
C PHE A 4 7.19 15.71 -17.28
N TYR A 5 6.43 16.80 -17.48
CA TYR A 5 6.80 17.86 -18.42
C TYR A 5 7.89 18.81 -17.89
N ILE A 6 8.07 18.90 -16.57
CA ILE A 6 9.06 19.83 -15.97
C ILE A 6 10.47 19.22 -16.00
N ILE A 7 10.59 17.89 -16.01
CA ILE A 7 11.88 17.19 -15.96
C ILE A 7 12.56 17.12 -17.34
N VAL A 8 11.81 17.24 -18.44
CA VAL A 8 12.32 17.00 -19.81
C VAL A 8 12.61 18.30 -20.59
N SER A 9 12.11 19.45 -20.13
CA SER A 9 12.17 20.71 -20.89
C SER A 9 13.59 21.28 -21.11
N PRO A 10 14.59 21.10 -20.23
CA PRO A 10 15.94 21.59 -20.52
C PRO A 10 16.70 20.72 -21.55
N CYS A 11 16.37 19.43 -21.70
CA CYS A 11 17.11 18.52 -22.59
C CYS A 11 16.71 18.69 -24.07
N LEU A 12 15.48 19.12 -24.37
CA LEU A 12 15.01 19.32 -25.74
C LEU A 12 15.61 20.58 -26.42
N LEU A 13 16.00 21.60 -25.63
CA LEU A 13 16.53 22.86 -26.14
C LEU A 13 18.04 22.84 -26.44
N ARG A 14 18.80 21.81 -26.00
CA ARG A 14 20.28 21.79 -26.11
C ARG A 14 20.88 20.58 -26.86
N GLY A 15 20.07 19.72 -27.48
CA GLY A 15 20.58 18.71 -28.43
C GLY A 15 21.63 17.73 -27.86
N MET A 16 21.51 17.31 -26.59
CA MET A 16 22.47 16.40 -25.96
C MET A 16 22.05 14.93 -25.98
N VAL A 17 23.01 14.04 -26.24
CA VAL A 17 22.86 12.57 -26.37
C VAL A 17 22.33 11.90 -25.09
N LYS A 18 21.47 10.89 -25.28
CA LYS A 18 20.68 10.11 -24.29
C LYS A 18 21.39 9.73 -22.99
N ASN A 19 22.67 9.34 -23.04
CA ASN A 19 23.44 8.94 -21.84
C ASN A 19 23.87 10.13 -20.96
N ARG A 20 24.14 11.31 -21.53
CA ARG A 20 24.43 12.51 -20.74
C ARG A 20 23.18 13.10 -20.09
N CYS A 21 22.02 12.96 -20.74
CA CYS A 21 20.75 13.45 -20.19
C CYS A 21 20.32 12.65 -18.94
N MET A 22 20.62 11.35 -18.87
CA MET A 22 20.33 10.52 -17.69
C MET A 22 21.24 10.82 -16.49
N ILE A 23 22.53 11.11 -16.74
CA ILE A 23 23.48 11.52 -15.70
C ILE A 23 23.17 12.94 -15.22
N LEU A 24 22.79 13.85 -16.13
CA LEU A 24 22.39 15.21 -15.77
C LEU A 24 21.06 15.22 -14.99
N SER A 25 20.08 14.39 -15.38
CA SER A 25 18.81 14.28 -14.65
C SER A 25 18.99 13.63 -13.28
N LEU A 26 19.86 12.61 -13.14
CA LEU A 26 20.23 12.10 -11.82
C LEU A 26 20.95 13.16 -10.99
N ASN A 27 21.93 13.88 -11.55
CA ASN A 27 22.64 14.92 -10.82
C ASN A 27 21.72 16.08 -10.42
N ILE A 28 20.75 16.48 -11.26
CA ILE A 28 19.77 17.53 -10.95
C ILE A 28 18.80 17.06 -9.87
N VAL A 29 18.33 15.81 -9.93
CA VAL A 29 17.47 15.22 -8.89
C VAL A 29 18.23 15.08 -7.58
N VAL A 30 19.49 14.65 -7.61
CA VAL A 30 20.37 14.55 -6.44
C VAL A 30 20.65 15.94 -5.84
N TYR A 31 20.90 16.96 -6.68
CA TYR A 31 21.12 18.33 -6.20
C TYR A 31 19.86 18.92 -5.55
N HIS A 32 18.68 18.63 -6.10
CA HIS A 32 17.40 19.07 -5.54
C HIS A 32 16.97 18.29 -4.30
N LEU A 33 17.40 17.04 -4.11
CA LEU A 33 17.13 16.25 -2.90
C LEU A 33 17.89 16.75 -1.66
N LEU A 34 19.01 17.47 -1.85
CA LEU A 34 19.82 18.04 -0.75
C LEU A 34 19.37 19.44 -0.31
N GLN A 35 18.42 20.03 -1.03
CA GLN A 35 17.87 21.36 -0.80
C GLN A 35 16.45 21.25 -0.24
N ASN A 36 16.05 22.21 0.60
CA ASN A 36 14.71 22.21 1.18
C ASN A 36 13.71 22.76 0.15
N ILE A 37 12.69 21.99 -0.22
CA ILE A 37 11.71 22.37 -1.25
C ILE A 37 10.46 22.91 -0.56
N LYS A 38 10.07 24.13 -0.92
CA LYS A 38 8.92 24.88 -0.38
C LYS A 38 7.88 25.10 -1.46
N PHE A 39 6.61 25.25 -1.09
CA PHE A 39 5.55 25.65 -2.01
C PHE A 39 5.03 27.04 -1.63
N SER A 40 4.91 27.94 -2.61
CA SER A 40 4.36 29.29 -2.38
C SER A 40 2.85 29.30 -2.58
N ASP A 41 2.10 29.76 -1.57
CA ASP A 41 0.64 29.82 -1.57
C ASP A 41 0.06 31.17 -2.05
N LYS A 42 0.89 32.18 -2.39
CA LYS A 42 0.39 33.50 -2.82
C LYS A 42 0.99 34.00 -4.12
N HIS A 43 0.09 34.46 -4.99
CA HIS A 43 0.39 35.19 -6.21
C HIS A 43 1.13 36.51 -5.87
N GLY A 44 2.33 36.70 -6.44
CA GLY A 44 2.96 38.03 -6.55
C GLY A 44 4.27 38.26 -5.78
N GLN A 45 4.65 37.42 -4.81
CA GLN A 45 5.98 37.48 -4.23
C GLN A 45 6.81 36.25 -4.64
N LYS A 46 7.61 36.40 -5.71
CA LYS A 46 8.77 35.53 -5.91
C LYS A 46 9.76 35.84 -4.78
N LYS A 47 9.79 35.02 -3.71
CA LYS A 47 11.00 34.96 -2.86
C LYS A 47 12.14 34.48 -3.77
N ASN A 48 13.29 35.14 -3.73
CA ASN A 48 14.46 34.69 -4.49
C ASN A 48 14.83 33.27 -4.02
N ASN A 49 15.27 32.43 -4.96
CA ASN A 49 15.86 31.14 -4.61
C ASN A 49 17.18 31.39 -3.88
N ASP A 50 17.13 31.52 -2.56
CA ASP A 50 18.32 31.35 -1.73
C ASP A 50 18.81 29.91 -1.90
N SER A 51 20.12 29.70 -1.95
CA SER A 51 20.76 28.44 -2.33
C SER A 51 20.36 27.21 -1.50
N LYS A 52 19.63 27.39 -0.39
CA LYS A 52 19.17 26.33 0.52
C LYS A 52 17.66 26.03 0.46
N ASN A 53 16.84 26.98 0.00
CA ASN A 53 15.37 26.83 -0.07
C ASN A 53 14.89 27.07 -1.50
N ILE A 54 14.24 26.10 -2.11
CA ILE A 54 13.64 26.24 -3.46
C ILE A 54 12.13 26.38 -3.33
N TYR A 55 11.57 27.48 -3.81
CA TYR A 55 10.11 27.68 -3.84
C TYR A 55 9.53 27.21 -5.18
N LEU A 56 8.60 26.25 -5.13
CA LEU A 56 7.79 25.78 -6.25
C LEU A 56 6.42 26.48 -6.24
N ASP A 57 5.93 26.83 -7.43
CA ASP A 57 4.65 27.52 -7.61
C ASP A 57 3.48 26.53 -7.39
N GLY A 58 2.65 26.79 -6.37
CA GLY A 58 1.47 26.02 -6.07
C GLY A 58 0.28 26.48 -6.90
N LEU A 59 -0.20 25.65 -7.84
CA LEU A 59 -1.44 25.94 -8.58
C LEU A 59 -2.62 26.08 -7.60
N THR A 60 -3.24 27.26 -7.59
CA THR A 60 -4.39 27.64 -6.76
C THR A 60 -5.57 26.70 -6.98
N GLY A 61 -6.00 26.01 -5.92
CA GLY A 61 -7.32 25.33 -5.86
C GLY A 61 -7.33 23.86 -5.44
N ALA A 62 -6.20 23.19 -5.20
CA ALA A 62 -6.17 21.77 -4.80
C ALA A 62 -5.10 21.48 -3.73
N THR A 63 -4.98 22.38 -2.75
CA THR A 63 -3.82 22.48 -1.86
C THR A 63 -3.70 21.35 -0.84
N ALA A 64 -4.77 20.82 -0.25
CA ALA A 64 -4.62 19.76 0.75
C ALA A 64 -4.24 18.41 0.10
N SER A 65 -4.98 17.97 -0.92
CA SER A 65 -4.79 16.64 -1.52
C SER A 65 -3.51 16.53 -2.36
N ILE A 66 -3.14 17.58 -3.13
CA ILE A 66 -1.88 17.59 -3.88
C ILE A 66 -0.69 17.65 -2.93
N ARG A 67 -0.82 18.38 -1.83
CA ARG A 67 0.22 18.46 -0.80
C ARG A 67 0.42 17.12 -0.10
N VAL A 68 -0.65 16.47 0.35
CA VAL A 68 -0.58 15.13 0.96
C VAL A 68 0.01 14.13 -0.03
N LEU A 69 -0.40 14.18 -1.30
CA LEU A 69 0.17 13.33 -2.36
C LEU A 69 1.67 13.58 -2.56
N ASN A 70 2.11 14.84 -2.60
CA ASN A 70 3.52 15.17 -2.78
C ASN A 70 4.35 14.82 -1.56
N GLN A 71 3.86 15.08 -0.33
CA GLN A 71 4.53 14.66 0.89
C GLN A 71 4.64 13.14 0.97
N THR A 72 3.59 12.42 0.58
CA THR A 72 3.62 10.95 0.45
C THR A 72 4.62 10.51 -0.62
N LEU A 73 4.72 11.24 -1.74
CA LEU A 73 5.67 10.94 -2.81
C LEU A 73 7.12 11.17 -2.39
N PHE A 74 7.43 12.31 -1.75
CA PHE A 74 8.77 12.65 -1.28
C PHE A 74 9.20 11.74 -0.13
N SER A 75 8.32 11.48 0.85
CA SER A 75 8.61 10.50 1.90
C SER A 75 8.86 9.11 1.31
N SER A 76 8.02 8.63 0.39
CA SER A 76 8.24 7.35 -0.30
C SER A 76 9.53 7.32 -1.10
N ALA A 77 9.87 8.42 -1.79
CA ALA A 77 11.12 8.54 -2.54
C ALA A 77 12.35 8.56 -1.62
N LEU A 78 12.27 9.24 -0.48
CA LEU A 78 13.32 9.29 0.53
C LEU A 78 13.51 7.92 1.20
N LYS A 79 12.42 7.21 1.52
CA LYS A 79 12.43 5.82 2.00
C LYS A 79 13.11 4.88 1.01
N VAL A 80 12.77 4.98 -0.28
CA VAL A 80 13.41 4.19 -1.35
C VAL A 80 14.87 4.58 -1.55
N ALA A 81 15.20 5.87 -1.50
CA ALA A 81 16.57 6.36 -1.63
C ALA A 81 17.47 5.85 -0.50
N ARG A 82 17.00 5.90 0.76
CA ARG A 82 17.69 5.30 1.92
C ARG A 82 17.88 3.79 1.74
N ALA A 83 16.81 3.07 1.38
CA ALA A 83 16.84 1.60 1.28
C ALA A 83 17.60 1.03 0.06
N LYS A 84 17.64 1.74 -1.07
CA LYS A 84 18.20 1.23 -2.35
C LYS A 84 19.48 1.90 -2.78
N LEU A 85 19.68 3.17 -2.44
CA LEU A 85 20.78 3.98 -2.94
C LEU A 85 21.85 4.23 -1.87
N GLY A 86 21.64 3.81 -0.62
CA GLY A 86 22.60 3.99 0.47
C GLY A 86 22.86 5.46 0.82
N PHE A 87 21.95 6.36 0.45
CA PHE A 87 22.00 7.77 0.86
C PHE A 87 21.49 7.89 2.29
N GLY A 88 22.40 8.24 3.21
CA GLY A 88 22.20 8.28 4.66
C GLY A 88 22.19 6.86 5.22
N GLY A 89 22.98 6.60 6.27
CA GLY A 89 23.04 5.31 6.97
C GLY A 89 21.75 4.98 7.75
N GLY A 90 20.63 5.56 7.35
CA GLY A 90 19.34 5.46 8.02
C GLY A 90 18.80 4.05 8.00
N LYS A 91 18.34 3.61 9.17
CA LYS A 91 17.61 2.34 9.35
C LYS A 91 16.36 2.32 8.46
N ASP A 92 15.85 1.11 8.20
CA ASP A 92 14.56 0.92 7.55
C ASP A 92 13.50 1.81 8.24
N PRO A 93 12.62 2.51 7.51
CA PRO A 93 11.63 3.44 8.07
C PRO A 93 10.71 2.85 9.15
N ASP A 94 10.50 1.53 9.19
CA ASP A 94 9.75 0.90 10.29
C ASP A 94 10.65 0.36 11.42
N LEU A 95 11.96 0.61 11.35
CA LEU A 95 12.98 0.33 12.37
C LEU A 95 13.60 1.62 12.97
N ILE A 96 13.04 2.79 12.64
CA ILE A 96 13.46 4.05 13.29
C ILE A 96 13.06 4.02 14.76
N ALA A 97 13.90 4.59 15.62
CA ALA A 97 13.55 4.74 17.02
C ALA A 97 12.34 5.66 17.17
N LYS A 98 11.47 5.35 18.12
CA LYS A 98 10.27 6.14 18.42
C LYS A 98 10.30 6.60 19.87
N ILE A 99 9.72 7.77 20.12
CA ILE A 99 9.54 8.30 21.47
C ILE A 99 8.77 7.28 22.30
N ASP A 100 9.28 7.01 23.49
CA ASP A 100 8.56 6.22 24.47
C ASP A 100 7.50 7.09 25.16
N GLN A 101 6.23 6.84 24.84
CA GLN A 101 5.10 7.60 25.37
C GLN A 101 4.76 7.25 26.82
N ASP A 102 5.28 6.14 27.35
CA ASP A 102 5.01 5.67 28.72
C ASP A 102 6.03 6.24 29.73
N VAL A 103 7.12 6.84 29.26
CA VAL A 103 8.19 7.38 30.10
C VAL A 103 7.92 8.85 30.46
N PHE A 104 7.50 9.07 31.72
CA PHE A 104 7.35 10.39 32.31
C PHE A 104 8.09 10.53 33.65
N MET A 105 8.95 11.54 33.75
CA MET A 105 9.59 11.96 34.99
C MET A 105 9.29 13.43 35.27
N LYS A 106 8.91 13.77 36.50
CA LYS A 106 8.73 15.18 36.89
C LYS A 106 10.10 15.80 37.15
N MET A 107 10.45 16.84 36.40
CA MET A 107 11.78 17.45 36.40
C MET A 107 11.68 18.97 36.26
N SER A 108 12.59 19.69 36.90
CA SER A 108 12.79 21.13 36.72
C SER A 108 13.54 21.43 35.42
N TRP A 109 13.54 22.70 34.98
CA TRP A 109 14.27 23.14 33.78
C TRP A 109 15.76 22.72 33.80
N GLN A 110 16.41 22.88 34.95
CA GLN A 110 17.83 22.56 35.09
C GLN A 110 18.08 21.05 35.04
N GLU A 111 17.21 20.25 35.65
CA GLU A 111 17.29 18.79 35.57
C GLU A 111 17.03 18.29 34.14
N LEU A 112 16.11 18.91 33.38
CA LEU A 112 15.88 18.59 31.96
C LEU A 112 17.11 18.90 31.11
N PHE A 113 17.80 20.01 31.41
CA PHE A 113 19.05 20.39 30.75
C PHE A 113 20.17 19.38 31.07
N GLU A 114 20.34 19.02 32.35
CA GLU A 114 21.34 18.03 32.80
C GLU A 114 21.07 16.62 32.27
N ALA A 115 19.80 16.26 32.09
CA ALA A 115 19.39 15.01 31.45
C ALA A 115 19.68 14.97 29.95
N GLY A 116 20.08 16.09 29.33
CA GLY A 116 20.36 16.19 27.89
C GLY A 116 19.10 16.27 27.02
N LEU A 117 17.93 16.56 27.60
CA LEU A 117 16.66 16.74 26.87
C LEU A 117 16.54 18.14 26.25
N ILE A 118 17.32 19.10 26.73
CA ILE A 118 17.38 20.47 26.21
C ILE A 118 18.79 20.71 25.71
N HIS A 119 18.94 21.00 24.41
CA HIS A 119 20.23 21.36 23.84
C HIS A 119 20.34 22.87 23.70
N LYS A 120 21.44 23.45 24.22
CA LYS A 120 21.77 24.88 24.09
C LYS A 120 22.96 25.06 23.14
N ALA A 121 22.75 25.77 22.05
CA ALA A 121 23.78 26.26 21.15
C ALA A 121 24.00 27.76 21.38
N VAL A 122 25.25 28.18 21.56
CA VAL A 122 25.61 29.59 21.73
C VAL A 122 26.56 29.97 20.61
N PHE A 123 26.23 31.01 19.87
CA PHE A 123 27.09 31.56 18.84
C PHE A 123 27.45 32.99 19.20
N SER A 124 28.74 33.29 19.22
CA SER A 124 29.28 34.61 19.48
C SER A 124 29.34 35.46 18.22
N ASN A 125 29.37 36.78 18.39
CA ASN A 125 29.55 37.72 17.28
C ASN A 125 30.83 37.43 16.47
N GLN A 126 31.91 37.03 17.14
CA GLN A 126 33.17 36.67 16.49
C GLN A 126 33.05 35.42 15.63
N GLU A 127 32.37 34.38 16.09
CA GLU A 127 32.15 33.15 15.32
C GLU A 127 31.34 33.44 14.06
N VAL A 128 30.28 34.25 14.18
CA VAL A 128 29.49 34.65 13.01
C VAL A 128 30.33 35.47 12.03
N GLU A 129 31.16 36.41 12.50
CA GLU A 129 32.05 37.18 11.63
C GLU A 129 33.01 36.30 10.84
N SER A 130 33.53 35.24 11.47
CA SER A 130 34.45 34.31 10.81
C SER A 130 33.83 33.62 9.57
N LEU A 131 32.51 33.40 9.56
CA LEU A 131 31.80 32.79 8.42
C LEU A 131 31.74 33.69 7.18
N PHE A 132 31.92 35.00 7.36
CA PHE A 132 31.85 35.99 6.30
C PHE A 132 33.24 36.45 5.82
N ILE A 133 34.35 35.92 6.36
CA ILE A 133 35.70 36.21 5.87
C ILE A 133 35.82 35.84 4.39
N GLY A 134 36.34 36.76 3.57
CA GLY A 134 36.46 36.59 2.12
C GLY A 134 35.13 36.75 1.37
N SER A 135 34.04 37.06 2.06
CA SER A 135 32.75 37.41 1.44
C SER A 135 32.63 38.93 1.25
N ARG A 136 31.66 39.36 0.43
CA ARG A 136 31.32 40.79 0.28
C ARG A 136 30.78 41.43 1.56
N ASN A 137 30.38 40.62 2.55
CA ASN A 137 29.78 41.06 3.80
C ASN A 137 30.72 40.93 5.00
N GLU A 138 32.02 40.72 4.76
CA GLU A 138 33.07 40.80 5.77
C GLU A 138 33.11 42.19 6.40
N GLY A 139 33.17 42.24 7.75
CA GLY A 139 33.34 43.46 8.53
C GLY A 139 32.15 44.44 8.49
N LYS A 140 31.02 44.07 7.89
CA LYS A 140 29.84 44.95 7.77
C LYS A 140 28.98 45.04 9.02
N ASP A 141 29.12 44.09 9.95
CA ASP A 141 28.34 44.08 11.19
C ASP A 141 29.07 44.90 12.27
N SER A 142 28.70 46.18 12.37
CA SER A 142 29.33 47.12 13.29
C SER A 142 29.22 46.71 14.76
N VAL A 143 28.11 46.06 15.14
CA VAL A 143 27.88 45.56 16.50
C VAL A 143 28.80 44.38 16.78
N ALA A 144 28.95 43.46 15.83
CA ALA A 144 29.86 42.33 15.97
C ALA A 144 31.31 42.77 16.18
N MET A 145 31.75 43.80 15.43
CA MET A 145 33.10 44.35 15.51
C MET A 145 33.37 45.07 16.84
N GLN A 146 32.39 45.78 17.39
CA GLN A 146 32.51 46.49 18.67
C GLN A 146 32.45 45.53 19.87
N HIS A 147 31.66 44.46 19.76
CA HIS A 147 31.39 43.52 20.85
C HIS A 147 31.62 42.05 20.42
N PRO A 148 32.85 41.65 20.07
CA PRO A 148 33.13 40.34 19.48
C PRO A 148 32.80 39.16 20.42
N LYS A 149 32.93 39.36 21.74
CA LYS A 149 32.66 38.32 22.75
C LYS A 149 31.20 38.21 23.18
N GLN A 150 30.34 39.14 22.78
CA GLN A 150 28.91 39.06 23.12
C GLN A 150 28.24 37.97 22.30
N SER A 151 27.22 37.33 22.90
CA SER A 151 26.39 36.34 22.22
C SER A 151 25.64 37.02 21.06
N PHE A 152 25.74 36.43 19.87
CA PHE A 152 24.93 36.79 18.71
C PHE A 152 23.53 36.22 18.86
N ILE A 153 23.47 34.92 19.16
CA ILE A 153 22.24 34.17 19.43
C ILE A 153 22.56 32.99 20.35
N GLU A 154 21.72 32.80 21.37
CA GLU A 154 21.60 31.58 22.15
C GLU A 154 20.33 30.87 21.69
N LEU A 155 20.45 29.62 21.23
CA LEU A 155 19.35 28.83 20.71
C LEU A 155 19.20 27.56 21.54
N TYR A 156 17.99 27.33 22.03
CA TYR A 156 17.59 26.11 22.75
C TYR A 156 16.66 25.31 21.85
N VAL A 157 16.97 24.03 21.64
CA VAL A 157 16.11 23.10 20.91
C VAL A 157 15.77 21.90 21.78
N MET A 158 14.52 21.45 21.69
CA MET A 158 14.00 20.29 22.43
C MET A 158 12.77 19.72 21.73
N ASP A 159 12.45 18.45 21.97
CA ASP A 159 11.28 17.79 21.39
C ASP A 159 10.17 17.63 22.43
N LEU A 160 9.15 18.48 22.34
CA LEU A 160 7.99 18.48 23.22
C LEU A 160 7.14 17.21 23.07
N ALA A 161 7.29 16.43 21.99
CA ALA A 161 6.58 15.17 21.85
C ALA A 161 7.04 14.12 22.88
N ILE A 162 8.21 14.31 23.51
CA ILE A 162 8.67 13.50 24.65
C ILE A 162 7.84 13.85 25.89
N PRO A 163 7.11 12.90 26.50
CA PRO A 163 6.21 13.20 27.64
C PRO A 163 6.91 13.88 28.82
N THR A 164 8.17 13.51 29.09
CA THR A 164 9.00 14.14 30.13
C THR A 164 9.30 15.62 29.84
N LEU A 165 9.45 16.05 28.58
CA LEU A 165 9.60 17.47 28.25
C LEU A 165 8.23 18.17 28.22
N GLY A 166 7.32 17.65 27.41
CA GLY A 166 6.03 18.30 27.15
C GLY A 166 5.23 18.55 28.42
N ARG A 167 5.12 17.57 29.33
CA ARG A 167 4.33 17.72 30.56
C ARG A 167 4.99 18.57 31.66
N ASN A 168 6.31 18.79 31.62
CA ASN A 168 6.98 19.69 32.56
C ASN A 168 7.02 21.13 32.04
N LEU A 169 7.10 21.32 30.71
CA LEU A 169 7.21 22.63 30.08
C LEU A 169 5.86 23.23 29.64
N LEU A 170 4.84 22.42 29.41
CA LEU A 170 3.52 22.90 29.01
C LEU A 170 2.53 22.80 30.17
N THR A 171 1.53 23.70 30.19
CA THR A 171 0.34 23.51 31.02
C THR A 171 -0.47 22.29 30.56
N ASP A 172 -1.36 21.78 31.39
CA ASP A 172 -2.20 20.62 31.06
C ASP A 172 -3.03 20.90 29.79
N GLU A 173 -3.53 22.13 29.61
CA GLU A 173 -4.26 22.55 28.42
C GLU A 173 -3.37 22.59 27.17
N SER A 174 -2.15 23.15 27.29
CA SER A 174 -1.19 23.20 26.18
C SER A 174 -0.70 21.81 25.77
N TRP A 175 -0.52 20.91 26.74
CA TRP A 175 -0.17 19.52 26.49
C TRP A 175 -1.30 18.77 25.79
N ALA A 176 -2.54 18.93 26.24
CA ALA A 176 -3.72 18.34 25.59
C ALA A 176 -3.86 18.82 24.14
N PHE A 177 -3.72 20.13 23.91
CA PHE A 177 -3.73 20.69 22.55
C PHE A 177 -2.63 20.08 21.68
N LEU A 178 -1.41 19.94 22.19
CA LEU A 178 -0.31 19.35 21.45
C LEU A 178 -0.64 17.90 21.05
N GLN A 179 -1.14 17.10 21.99
CA GLN A 179 -1.51 15.69 21.75
C GLN A 179 -2.66 15.54 20.74
N GLU A 180 -3.65 16.43 20.74
CA GLU A 180 -4.74 16.40 19.75
C GLU A 180 -4.27 16.75 18.33
N ASN A 181 -3.17 17.49 18.19
CA ASN A 181 -2.67 17.98 16.91
C ASN A 181 -1.46 17.21 16.37
N LEU A 182 -0.91 16.26 17.15
CA LEU A 182 0.15 15.34 16.74
C LEU A 182 -0.44 13.98 16.35
N GLU A 183 0.00 13.45 15.21
CA GLU A 183 -0.27 12.07 14.82
C GLU A 183 0.81 11.14 15.37
N ALA A 184 0.54 9.83 15.35
CA ALA A 184 1.48 8.84 15.83
C ALA A 184 2.82 8.89 15.06
N GLY A 185 3.91 9.15 15.77
CA GLY A 185 5.26 9.29 15.20
C GLY A 185 5.62 10.70 14.74
N ASP A 186 4.75 11.69 14.94
CA ASP A 186 5.12 13.09 14.77
C ASP A 186 6.03 13.57 15.92
N HIS A 187 6.83 14.58 15.62
CA HIS A 187 7.69 15.27 16.58
C HIS A 187 7.28 16.74 16.70
N ALA A 188 7.53 17.34 17.86
CA ALA A 188 7.18 18.73 18.16
C ALA A 188 8.42 19.48 18.67
N ILE A 189 9.24 19.97 17.75
CA ILE A 189 10.49 20.65 18.06
C ILE A 189 10.22 22.07 18.54
N LEU A 190 10.37 22.32 19.84
CA LEU A 190 10.39 23.66 20.42
C LEU A 190 11.77 24.28 20.22
N SER A 191 11.81 25.44 19.58
CA SER A 191 12.99 26.28 19.43
C SER A 191 12.79 27.58 20.20
N VAL A 192 13.71 27.93 21.09
CA VAL A 192 13.70 29.16 21.88
C VAL A 192 15.01 29.90 21.63
N SER A 193 14.98 31.19 21.33
CA SER A 193 16.17 32.00 21.10
C SER A 193 16.20 33.28 21.91
N GLN A 194 17.40 33.61 22.38
CA GLN A 194 17.72 34.88 23.02
C GLN A 194 18.95 35.50 22.34
N GLY A 195 18.94 36.80 22.08
CA GLY A 195 20.05 37.48 21.42
C GLY A 195 19.56 38.58 20.49
N ARG A 196 20.46 39.07 19.64
CA ARG A 196 20.15 40.15 18.69
C ARG A 196 19.69 39.64 17.31
N TYR A 197 19.84 38.35 17.05
CA TYR A 197 19.43 37.71 15.81
C TYR A 197 18.23 36.79 16.04
N SER A 198 17.30 36.79 15.08
CA SER A 198 16.08 35.99 15.13
C SER A 198 16.16 34.81 14.15
N PHE A 199 15.74 33.64 14.61
CA PHE A 199 15.60 32.45 13.77
C PHE A 199 14.27 32.45 12.97
N ARG A 200 13.32 33.34 13.31
CA ARG A 200 12.17 33.63 12.45
C ARG A 200 12.60 34.60 11.34
N ASP A 201 12.06 34.37 10.14
CA ASP A 201 12.18 35.34 9.07
C ASP A 201 11.19 36.49 9.30
N VAL A 202 11.56 37.70 8.86
CA VAL A 202 10.71 38.89 9.01
C VAL A 202 9.39 38.72 8.24
N ASP A 203 9.45 38.03 7.10
CA ASP A 203 8.31 37.69 6.25
C ASP A 203 7.75 36.28 6.58
N PHE A 204 7.90 35.77 7.81
CA PHE A 204 7.41 34.44 8.19
C PHE A 204 5.88 34.39 8.20
N LEU A 205 5.32 33.39 7.51
CA LEU A 205 3.88 33.15 7.44
C LEU A 205 3.46 32.14 8.51
N ARG A 206 2.33 32.37 9.18
CA ARG A 206 1.72 31.43 10.14
C ARG A 206 1.52 30.05 9.53
N GLY A 207 1.90 29.01 10.27
CA GLY A 207 1.88 27.64 9.77
C GLY A 207 2.81 27.43 8.57
N GLY A 208 3.81 28.29 8.39
CA GLY A 208 4.82 28.19 7.35
C GLY A 208 5.90 27.16 7.66
N ILE A 209 6.71 26.84 6.66
CA ILE A 209 7.93 26.04 6.82
C ILE A 209 9.03 26.97 7.35
N SER A 210 9.88 26.47 8.24
CA SER A 210 11.01 27.26 8.75
C SER A 210 11.89 27.80 7.61
N ASP A 211 12.17 29.11 7.65
CA ASP A 211 12.97 29.82 6.64
C ASP A 211 14.47 29.86 6.98
N ARG A 212 14.83 30.11 8.25
CA ARG A 212 16.22 30.25 8.69
C ARG A 212 16.76 29.06 9.48
N LEU A 213 15.94 28.40 10.30
CA LEU A 213 16.36 27.22 11.07
C LEU A 213 15.98 25.93 10.33
N LEU A 214 16.94 25.24 9.76
CA LEU A 214 16.75 24.01 9.01
C LEU A 214 17.11 22.81 9.88
N LEU A 215 16.40 21.70 9.69
CA LEU A 215 16.73 20.42 10.31
C LEU A 215 17.22 19.47 9.22
N ARG A 216 18.29 18.74 9.53
CA ARG A 216 18.89 17.70 8.72
C ARG A 216 19.13 16.47 9.58
N GLN A 217 19.09 15.33 8.94
CA GLN A 217 19.51 14.08 9.55
C GLN A 217 20.16 13.22 8.48
N GLU A 218 21.38 12.73 8.76
CA GLU A 218 22.16 11.93 7.80
C GLU A 218 22.35 12.66 6.45
N GLY A 219 22.52 13.99 6.50
CA GLY A 219 22.70 14.85 5.32
C GLY A 219 21.43 15.14 4.52
N LEU A 220 20.27 14.60 4.91
CA LEU A 220 18.98 14.84 4.25
C LEU A 220 18.19 15.93 4.97
N PRO A 221 17.59 16.90 4.26
CA PRO A 221 16.73 17.91 4.87
C PRO A 221 15.42 17.29 5.37
N ILE A 222 15.02 17.66 6.58
CA ILE A 222 13.73 17.32 7.20
C ILE A 222 12.90 18.59 7.31
N GLU A 223 11.68 18.55 6.76
CA GLU A 223 10.77 19.70 6.79
C GLU A 223 10.25 19.93 8.22
N MET A 224 10.49 21.14 8.74
CA MET A 224 9.93 21.64 10.01
C MET A 224 8.88 22.69 9.71
N ARG A 225 7.66 22.49 10.22
CA ARG A 225 6.53 23.39 9.97
C ARG A 225 5.95 23.93 11.26
N ASP A 226 5.67 25.22 11.30
CA ASP A 226 5.07 25.85 12.48
C ASP A 226 3.70 25.26 12.82
N LEU A 227 3.53 24.92 14.10
CA LEU A 227 2.28 24.42 14.69
C LEU A 227 1.28 25.55 15.00
N ASP A 228 1.67 26.81 14.78
CA ASP A 228 0.88 28.01 15.10
C ASP A 228 0.56 28.08 16.61
N LEU A 229 1.39 27.44 17.44
CA LEU A 229 1.19 27.40 18.89
C LEU A 229 1.47 28.79 19.49
N ASN A 230 2.58 29.42 19.09
CA ASN A 230 3.02 30.73 19.61
C ASN A 230 1.99 31.85 19.37
N ASP A 231 1.48 31.95 18.14
CA ASP A 231 0.54 33.02 17.80
C ASP A 231 -0.87 32.78 18.39
N ARG A 232 -1.23 31.53 18.74
CA ARG A 232 -2.49 31.22 19.47
C ARG A 232 -2.40 31.53 20.96
N LEU A 233 -1.20 31.39 21.52
CA LEU A 233 -0.84 31.75 22.89
C LEU A 233 -1.00 33.25 23.15
N ASP A 234 -0.67 34.10 22.17
CA ASP A 234 -0.67 35.56 22.34
C ASP A 234 -2.01 36.27 22.03
N MET A 235 -2.97 35.63 21.34
CA MET A 235 -4.17 36.34 20.83
C MET A 235 -5.54 35.83 21.30
N LEU A 236 -5.70 34.55 21.68
CA LEU A 236 -7.05 33.94 21.77
C LEU A 236 -7.35 33.20 23.07
N ASN A 237 -6.35 32.66 23.79
CA ASN A 237 -6.57 31.89 25.03
C ASN A 237 -5.39 32.07 26.00
N PRO A 238 -5.52 32.87 27.08
CA PRO A 238 -4.46 33.11 28.06
C PRO A 238 -4.12 31.89 28.94
N GLU A 239 -4.83 30.77 28.76
CA GLU A 239 -4.65 29.51 29.52
C GLU A 239 -3.54 28.63 28.93
N TYR A 240 -3.24 28.78 27.64
CA TYR A 240 -2.06 28.13 27.08
C TYR A 240 -0.83 28.82 27.64
N LYS A 241 0.20 28.08 28.08
CA LYS A 241 1.47 28.65 28.51
C LYS A 241 2.62 27.64 28.36
N ILE A 242 3.79 28.15 27.96
CA ILE A 242 5.06 27.43 28.09
C ILE A 242 5.79 27.97 29.33
N ASN A 243 6.11 27.07 30.26
CA ASN A 243 6.85 27.37 31.47
C ASN A 243 8.35 27.42 31.19
N LEU A 244 8.79 28.53 30.61
CA LEU A 244 10.21 28.87 30.47
C LEU A 244 10.75 29.51 31.77
N PRO A 245 12.05 29.35 32.07
CA PRO A 245 12.67 30.01 33.21
C PRO A 245 12.66 31.54 33.05
N GLU A 246 12.78 32.28 34.16
CA GLU A 246 12.63 33.75 34.16
C GLU A 246 13.62 34.46 33.21
N GLU A 247 14.82 33.91 33.02
CA GLU A 247 15.83 34.46 32.11
C GLU A 247 15.40 34.41 30.63
N LEU A 248 14.49 33.49 30.28
CA LEU A 248 13.95 33.28 28.94
C LEU A 248 12.52 33.81 28.80
N SER A 249 12.01 34.54 29.78
CA SER A 249 10.64 35.09 29.75
C SER A 249 10.37 36.03 28.58
N THR A 250 11.40 36.70 28.06
CA THR A 250 11.33 37.60 26.88
C THR A 250 11.93 36.99 25.62
N ALA A 251 12.29 35.70 25.67
CA ALA A 251 12.89 35.01 24.55
C ALA A 251 11.85 34.76 23.44
N GLU A 252 12.30 34.82 22.20
CA GLU A 252 11.50 34.42 21.04
C GLU A 252 11.43 32.90 21.00
N TRP A 253 10.26 32.32 20.74
CA TRP A 253 10.13 30.86 20.64
C TRP A 253 9.12 30.43 19.57
N MET A 254 9.22 29.18 19.10
CA MET A 254 8.30 28.58 18.13
C MET A 254 8.30 27.06 18.28
N VAL A 255 7.15 26.42 18.02
CA VAL A 255 7.03 24.96 17.99
C VAL A 255 6.84 24.52 16.54
N TYR A 256 7.74 23.68 16.06
CA TYR A 256 7.68 23.08 14.75
C TYR A 256 7.19 21.63 14.84
N ARG A 257 6.18 21.27 14.04
CA ARG A 257 5.82 19.87 13.76
C ARG A 257 6.70 19.31 12.66
N VAL A 258 7.27 18.14 12.93
CA VAL A 258 7.84 17.25 11.92
C VAL A 258 6.90 16.05 11.81
N ILE A 259 6.38 15.81 10.61
CA ILE A 259 5.44 14.71 10.36
C ILE A 259 6.16 13.36 10.43
N GLY A 260 5.55 12.34 11.01
CA GLY A 260 6.15 11.01 11.18
C GLY A 260 6.50 10.32 9.85
N THR A 261 5.83 10.71 8.76
CA THR A 261 6.18 10.23 7.41
C THR A 261 7.52 10.77 6.91
N ALA A 262 8.06 11.83 7.50
CA ALA A 262 9.42 12.30 7.22
C ALA A 262 10.50 11.30 7.67
N GLY A 263 10.15 10.35 8.55
CA GLY A 263 11.04 9.28 8.99
C GLY A 263 12.25 9.81 9.75
N LEU A 264 12.00 10.75 10.67
CA LEU A 264 13.00 11.24 11.62
C LEU A 264 13.26 10.13 12.64
N ASP A 265 14.51 9.72 12.77
CA ASP A 265 14.93 8.72 13.76
C ASP A 265 15.45 9.44 15.01
N ILE A 266 14.72 9.35 16.12
CA ILE A 266 15.07 10.09 17.34
C ILE A 266 16.36 9.58 18.02
N ALA A 267 16.81 8.37 17.68
CA ALA A 267 18.06 7.83 18.22
C ALA A 267 19.31 8.43 17.56
N LEU A 268 19.16 8.96 16.34
CA LEU A 268 20.24 9.56 15.58
C LEU A 268 20.38 11.06 15.89
N PRO A 269 21.57 11.64 15.69
CA PRO A 269 21.76 13.08 15.79
C PRO A 269 20.80 13.86 14.88
N LEU A 270 20.23 14.92 15.44
CA LEU A 270 19.42 15.93 14.77
C LEU A 270 20.33 17.12 14.47
N ASP A 271 20.69 17.29 13.21
CA ASP A 271 21.61 18.34 12.77
C ASP A 271 20.82 19.58 12.38
N PHE A 272 20.98 20.66 13.14
CA PHE A 272 20.34 21.93 12.88
C PHE A 272 21.30 22.88 12.15
N ASP A 273 20.76 23.63 11.20
CA ASP A 273 21.48 24.62 10.41
C ASP A 273 20.72 25.95 10.48
N LEU A 274 21.31 26.93 11.17
CA LEU A 274 20.80 28.29 11.25
C LEU A 274 21.44 29.16 10.16
N SER A 275 20.61 29.58 9.20
CA SER A 275 20.98 30.46 8.09
C SER A 275 21.02 31.93 8.54
N VAL A 276 22.21 32.52 8.52
CA VAL A 276 22.49 33.92 8.82
C VAL A 276 22.61 34.74 7.54
N VAL A 277 21.79 35.78 7.44
CA VAL A 277 21.78 36.75 6.34
C VAL A 277 22.02 38.16 6.90
N ARG A 278 22.96 38.90 6.29
CA ARG A 278 23.39 40.26 6.75
C ARG A 278 22.81 41.42 5.95
N ASP A 279 22.17 41.16 4.80
CA ASP A 279 21.63 42.19 3.92
C ASP A 279 20.15 41.93 3.68
N GLU A 280 19.28 42.54 4.50
CA GLU A 280 17.82 42.44 4.35
C GLU A 280 17.28 43.41 3.27
N THR A 281 18.15 44.24 2.67
CA THR A 281 17.74 45.13 1.59
C THR A 281 17.46 44.28 0.34
N LYS A 282 16.18 44.24 -0.08
CA LYS A 282 15.69 43.61 -1.31
C LYS A 282 16.23 44.32 -2.57
N THR A 283 17.54 44.50 -2.69
CA THR A 283 18.18 44.79 -3.96
C THR A 283 18.20 43.50 -4.80
N TYR A 284 18.19 43.63 -6.12
CA TYR A 284 18.14 42.53 -7.10
C TYR A 284 19.33 41.55 -7.06
N MET A 285 20.14 41.56 -6.00
CA MET A 285 21.29 40.70 -5.81
C MET A 285 20.93 39.55 -4.86
N ALA A 286 21.46 38.36 -5.13
CA ALA A 286 21.27 37.19 -4.28
C ALA A 286 21.93 37.42 -2.91
N SER A 287 21.17 37.17 -1.84
CA SER A 287 21.69 37.00 -0.49
C SER A 287 22.73 35.88 -0.48
N ASP A 288 23.81 36.06 0.28
CA ASP A 288 24.84 35.04 0.51
C ASP A 288 24.68 34.50 1.94
N PRO A 289 23.73 33.58 2.19
CA PRO A 289 23.49 33.04 3.52
C PRO A 289 24.68 32.22 4.02
N ARG A 290 25.03 32.41 5.29
CA ARG A 290 26.06 31.62 5.99
C ARG A 290 25.42 30.79 7.08
N SER A 291 26.01 29.64 7.39
CA SER A 291 25.37 28.67 8.26
C SER A 291 26.13 28.40 9.53
N LEU A 292 25.35 28.40 10.61
CA LEU A 292 25.77 27.96 11.92
C LEU A 292 25.16 26.59 12.17
N GLU A 293 25.99 25.58 12.30
CA GLU A 293 25.58 24.18 12.45
C GLU A 293 25.75 23.73 13.90
N PHE A 294 24.80 22.95 14.41
CA PHE A 294 24.89 22.29 15.71
C PHE A 294 24.04 21.01 15.71
N SER A 295 24.39 20.04 16.56
CA SER A 295 23.72 18.74 16.60
C SER A 295 23.11 18.47 17.98
N TYR A 296 21.88 17.97 18.00
CA TYR A 296 21.15 17.56 19.19
C TYR A 296 20.87 16.05 19.13
N GLN A 297 21.17 15.32 20.20
CA GLN A 297 20.84 13.90 20.30
C GLN A 297 20.03 13.63 21.57
N VAL A 298 18.92 12.93 21.41
CA VAL A 298 18.05 12.56 22.53
C VAL A 298 18.69 11.40 23.31
N PRO A 299 18.63 11.40 24.65
CA PRO A 299 19.11 10.26 25.44
C PRO A 299 18.27 8.99 25.21
N SER A 300 18.93 7.83 25.21
CA SER A 300 18.32 6.50 24.99
C SER A 300 17.24 6.08 25.97
N SER A 301 17.09 6.78 27.09
CA SER A 301 16.04 6.50 28.08
C SER A 301 14.65 6.98 27.66
N TYR A 302 14.54 7.81 26.61
CA TYR A 302 13.29 8.46 26.20
C TYR A 302 12.75 7.98 24.85
N TYR A 303 13.41 6.99 24.26
CA TYR A 303 12.96 6.34 23.04
C TYR A 303 13.20 4.84 23.14
N PHE A 304 12.46 4.09 22.34
CA PHE A 304 12.74 2.68 22.12
C PHE A 304 13.03 2.45 20.65
N GLU A 305 13.97 1.54 20.39
CA GLU A 305 14.19 1.02 19.04
C GLU A 305 13.23 -0.15 18.80
N PRO A 306 12.43 -0.14 17.72
CA PRO A 306 11.65 -1.31 17.36
C PRO A 306 12.59 -2.50 17.18
N ASP A 307 12.30 -3.63 17.85
CA ASP A 307 13.10 -4.85 17.68
C ASP A 307 13.15 -5.22 16.18
N PRO A 308 14.34 -5.32 15.57
CA PRO A 308 14.51 -5.72 14.18
C PRO A 308 13.80 -7.04 13.84
N ASN A 309 13.63 -7.91 14.85
CA ASN A 309 12.94 -9.18 14.73
C ASN A 309 11.41 -9.06 14.82
N ASN A 310 10.85 -7.93 15.24
CA ASN A 310 9.40 -7.72 15.28
C ASN A 310 8.79 -7.50 13.87
N LYS A 311 9.65 -7.34 12.85
CA LYS A 311 9.32 -7.47 11.41
C LYS A 311 9.22 -8.91 10.92
N THR A 312 9.22 -9.90 11.80
CA THR A 312 8.93 -11.26 11.33
C THR A 312 7.48 -11.28 10.89
N TRP A 313 7.18 -11.78 9.68
CA TRP A 313 5.83 -12.12 9.19
C TRP A 313 4.91 -12.73 10.28
N LYS A 314 5.50 -13.39 11.29
CA LYS A 314 4.84 -13.85 12.53
C LYS A 314 3.94 -12.79 13.20
N SER A 315 4.35 -11.51 13.30
CA SER A 315 3.53 -10.47 13.95
C SER A 315 2.24 -10.20 13.17
N ILE A 316 2.32 -10.14 11.84
CA ILE A 316 1.14 -10.00 10.96
C ILE A 316 0.21 -11.22 11.10
N TRP A 317 0.78 -12.40 11.25
CA TRP A 317 -0.01 -13.62 11.48
C TRP A 317 -0.67 -13.64 12.86
N THR A 318 -0.01 -13.11 13.90
CA THR A 318 -0.62 -12.99 15.23
C THR A 318 -1.74 -11.95 15.24
N ASP A 319 -1.56 -10.82 14.57
CA ASP A 319 -2.56 -9.76 14.53
C ASP A 319 -3.83 -10.18 13.76
N ARG A 320 -3.66 -11.01 12.72
CA ARG A 320 -4.76 -11.55 11.91
C ARG A 320 -5.23 -12.95 12.34
N LEU A 321 -4.96 -13.36 13.58
CA LEU A 321 -5.29 -14.71 14.09
C LEU A 321 -6.75 -15.11 13.89
N TRP A 322 -7.68 -14.18 14.13
CA TRP A 322 -9.11 -14.42 13.95
C TRP A 322 -9.46 -14.80 12.50
N GLU A 323 -8.92 -14.05 11.55
CA GLU A 323 -9.17 -14.25 10.14
C GLU A 323 -8.54 -15.56 9.65
N VAL A 324 -7.30 -15.85 10.09
CA VAL A 324 -6.57 -17.07 9.74
C VAL A 324 -7.29 -18.31 10.28
N SER A 325 -7.77 -18.24 11.52
CA SER A 325 -8.50 -19.34 12.16
C SER A 325 -9.81 -19.64 11.42
N THR A 326 -10.57 -18.60 11.08
CA THR A 326 -11.84 -18.74 10.36
C THR A 326 -11.64 -19.30 8.95
N LEU A 327 -10.63 -18.82 8.23
CA LEU A 327 -10.26 -19.35 6.92
C LEU A 327 -9.82 -20.82 7.01
N THR A 328 -9.02 -21.17 8.02
CA THR A 328 -8.57 -22.55 8.25
C THR A 328 -9.75 -23.49 8.48
N VAL A 329 -10.71 -23.10 9.32
CA VAL A 329 -11.94 -23.88 9.54
C VAL A 329 -12.75 -24.01 8.25
N GLY A 330 -12.90 -22.94 7.47
CA GLY A 330 -13.62 -22.96 6.20
C GLY A 330 -12.98 -23.86 5.13
N VAL A 331 -11.64 -23.88 5.08
CA VAL A 331 -10.86 -24.73 4.18
C VAL A 331 -10.89 -26.20 4.63
N LEU A 332 -10.75 -26.47 5.93
CA LEU A 332 -10.88 -27.82 6.48
C LEU A 332 -12.29 -28.39 6.26
N THR A 333 -13.32 -27.56 6.43
CA THR A 333 -14.70 -27.95 6.12
C THR A 333 -14.82 -28.35 4.65
N LEU A 334 -14.33 -27.54 3.72
CA LEU A 334 -14.33 -27.88 2.29
C LEU A 334 -13.55 -29.17 2.00
N PHE A 335 -12.38 -29.34 2.61
CA PHE A 335 -11.58 -30.55 2.47
C PHE A 335 -12.33 -31.81 2.88
N THR A 336 -13.02 -31.78 4.03
CA THR A 336 -13.82 -32.94 4.49
C THR A 336 -14.96 -33.29 3.54
N ILE A 337 -15.61 -32.28 2.96
CA ILE A 337 -16.72 -32.45 2.01
C ILE A 337 -16.22 -33.07 0.70
N LEU A 338 -15.07 -32.62 0.19
CA LEU A 338 -14.48 -33.16 -1.03
C LEU A 338 -13.90 -34.57 -0.86
N MET A 339 -13.49 -34.94 0.36
CA MET A 339 -13.07 -36.31 0.68
C MET A 339 -14.25 -37.28 0.78
N LYS A 340 -15.43 -36.80 1.20
CA LYS A 340 -16.64 -37.63 1.36
C LYS A 340 -17.85 -36.99 0.67
N PRO A 341 -17.85 -36.86 -0.67
CA PRO A 341 -18.93 -36.19 -1.39
C PRO A 341 -20.31 -36.81 -1.09
N ASN A 342 -20.39 -38.15 -1.09
CA ASN A 342 -21.62 -38.92 -0.89
C ASN A 342 -22.35 -38.62 0.43
N TRP A 343 -21.62 -38.16 1.46
CA TRP A 343 -22.22 -37.84 2.75
C TRP A 343 -23.08 -36.58 2.67
N VAL A 344 -22.64 -35.58 1.91
CA VAL A 344 -23.32 -34.29 1.77
C VAL A 344 -24.32 -34.30 0.61
N THR A 345 -23.98 -35.00 -0.48
CA THR A 345 -24.82 -35.05 -1.70
C THR A 345 -26.09 -35.90 -1.55
N ARG A 346 -26.18 -36.72 -0.49
CA ARG A 346 -27.35 -37.55 -0.19
C ARG A 346 -28.64 -36.76 0.02
N TYR A 347 -28.54 -35.51 0.48
CA TYR A 347 -29.68 -34.64 0.76
C TYR A 347 -29.65 -33.42 -0.17
N PRO A 348 -30.34 -33.45 -1.34
CA PRO A 348 -30.21 -32.42 -2.38
C PRO A 348 -30.52 -30.99 -1.91
N VAL A 349 -31.58 -30.82 -1.12
CA VAL A 349 -32.00 -29.50 -0.60
C VAL A 349 -30.98 -28.95 0.38
N ALA A 350 -30.49 -29.79 1.31
CA ALA A 350 -29.48 -29.41 2.27
C ALA A 350 -28.15 -29.06 1.59
N PHE A 351 -27.74 -29.84 0.58
CA PHE A 351 -26.55 -29.55 -0.23
C PHE A 351 -26.66 -28.21 -0.96
N SER A 352 -27.79 -27.92 -1.61
CA SER A 352 -27.99 -26.66 -2.33
C SER A 352 -27.96 -25.44 -1.41
N ALA A 353 -28.57 -25.55 -0.22
CA ALA A 353 -28.50 -24.52 0.82
C ALA A 353 -27.07 -24.34 1.34
N PHE A 354 -26.38 -25.43 1.67
CA PHE A 354 -24.99 -25.41 2.11
C PHE A 354 -24.07 -24.78 1.07
N ARG A 355 -24.19 -25.19 -0.20
CA ARG A 355 -23.42 -24.65 -1.32
C ARG A 355 -23.60 -23.14 -1.41
N THR A 356 -24.83 -22.67 -1.34
CA THR A 356 -25.12 -21.22 -1.41
C THR A 356 -24.54 -20.49 -0.20
N GLY A 357 -24.65 -21.05 1.00
CA GLY A 357 -24.01 -20.53 2.21
C GLY A 357 -22.48 -20.44 2.09
N TYR A 358 -21.83 -21.47 1.54
CA TYR A 358 -20.38 -21.47 1.33
C TYR A 358 -19.96 -20.41 0.31
N LEU A 359 -20.72 -20.22 -0.77
CA LEU A 359 -20.43 -19.16 -1.75
C LEU A 359 -20.56 -17.76 -1.14
N LEU A 360 -21.54 -17.55 -0.26
CA LEU A 360 -21.68 -16.30 0.49
C LEU A 360 -20.48 -16.09 1.43
N PHE A 361 -20.06 -17.13 2.14
CA PHE A 361 -18.84 -17.10 2.97
C PHE A 361 -17.60 -16.73 2.13
N THR A 362 -17.40 -17.38 0.98
CA THR A 362 -16.28 -17.07 0.09
C THR A 362 -16.33 -15.63 -0.44
N LEU A 363 -17.51 -15.11 -0.79
CA LEU A 363 -17.63 -13.75 -1.31
C LEU A 363 -17.40 -12.70 -0.23
N PHE A 364 -18.13 -12.79 0.88
CA PHE A 364 -18.14 -11.76 1.91
C PHE A 364 -16.97 -11.87 2.87
N PHE A 365 -16.65 -13.07 3.34
CA PHE A 365 -15.56 -13.27 4.29
C PHE A 365 -14.22 -13.36 3.58
N ILE A 366 -14.02 -14.31 2.66
CA ILE A 366 -12.71 -14.48 1.99
C ILE A 366 -12.42 -13.29 1.06
N GLY A 367 -13.42 -12.86 0.27
CA GLY A 367 -13.28 -11.76 -0.69
C GLY A 367 -13.23 -10.38 -0.03
N PHE A 368 -14.38 -9.87 0.38
CA PHE A 368 -14.49 -8.48 0.85
C PHE A 368 -13.77 -8.24 2.19
N TYR A 369 -14.00 -9.08 3.20
CA TYR A 369 -13.43 -8.84 4.52
C TYR A 369 -11.94 -9.17 4.61
N ALA A 370 -11.56 -10.44 4.39
CA ALA A 370 -10.19 -10.92 4.58
C ALA A 370 -9.24 -10.63 3.41
N GLN A 371 -9.76 -10.18 2.25
CA GLN A 371 -8.98 -9.87 1.04
C GLN A 371 -8.10 -11.05 0.57
N GLY A 372 -8.55 -12.28 0.80
CA GLY A 372 -7.88 -13.52 0.38
C GLY A 372 -8.06 -13.78 -1.11
N GLN A 373 -7.32 -13.05 -1.95
CA GLN A 373 -7.47 -13.11 -3.39
C GLN A 373 -6.26 -13.74 -4.08
N LEU A 374 -6.49 -14.92 -4.62
CA LEU A 374 -5.59 -15.55 -5.58
C LEU A 374 -5.77 -14.89 -6.95
N SER A 375 -4.68 -14.37 -7.51
CA SER A 375 -4.65 -13.64 -8.78
C SER A 375 -3.45 -14.07 -9.64
N ILE A 376 -3.49 -13.80 -10.95
CA ILE A 376 -2.31 -13.95 -11.82
C ILE A 376 -1.13 -13.08 -11.35
N VAL A 377 -1.40 -11.97 -10.62
CA VAL A 377 -0.36 -11.11 -10.00
C VAL A 377 0.59 -11.93 -9.13
N ASN A 378 0.06 -12.88 -8.34
CA ASN A 378 0.88 -13.70 -7.47
C ASN A 378 1.84 -14.59 -8.27
N ILE A 379 1.37 -15.15 -9.40
CA ILE A 379 2.19 -15.98 -10.28
C ILE A 379 3.25 -15.13 -10.97
N THR A 380 2.88 -13.97 -11.54
CA THR A 380 3.83 -13.09 -12.22
C THR A 380 4.85 -12.48 -11.25
N GLY A 381 4.42 -12.14 -10.03
CA GLY A 381 5.29 -11.66 -8.96
C GLY A 381 6.26 -12.73 -8.47
N ALA A 382 5.81 -13.99 -8.36
CA ALA A 382 6.70 -15.11 -8.05
C ALA A 382 7.74 -15.31 -9.16
N ILE A 383 7.34 -15.28 -10.43
CA ILE A 383 8.25 -15.38 -11.57
C ILE A 383 9.28 -14.24 -11.52
N GLN A 384 8.82 -12.98 -11.44
CA GLN A 384 9.71 -11.82 -11.42
C GLN A 384 10.69 -11.83 -10.23
N SER A 385 10.24 -12.24 -9.04
CA SER A 385 11.12 -12.37 -7.86
C SER A 385 12.19 -13.43 -8.07
N LEU A 386 11.81 -14.61 -8.58
CA LEU A 386 12.76 -15.68 -8.88
C LEU A 386 13.79 -15.27 -9.95
N PHE A 387 13.35 -14.54 -10.99
CA PHE A 387 14.24 -14.01 -12.02
C PHE A 387 15.19 -12.93 -11.50
N ALA A 388 14.77 -12.14 -10.51
CA ALA A 388 15.60 -11.13 -9.88
C ALA A 388 16.55 -11.71 -8.80
N GLY A 389 16.58 -13.04 -8.60
CA GLY A 389 17.35 -13.69 -7.53
C GLY A 389 16.79 -13.42 -6.12
N GLY A 390 15.54 -12.96 -6.04
CA GLY A 390 14.84 -12.64 -4.80
C GLY A 390 14.29 -13.87 -4.07
N ASN A 391 13.87 -13.64 -2.82
CA ASN A 391 13.19 -14.65 -2.00
C ASN A 391 11.65 -14.57 -2.18
N LEU A 392 10.95 -15.65 -1.83
CA LEU A 392 9.47 -15.71 -1.84
C LEU A 392 8.87 -15.21 -0.51
N ASN A 393 9.66 -14.54 0.34
CA ASN A 393 9.22 -14.11 1.66
C ASN A 393 8.09 -13.08 1.59
N PHE A 394 7.93 -12.36 0.47
CA PHE A 394 6.84 -11.41 0.27
C PHE A 394 5.45 -12.06 0.41
N PHE A 395 5.31 -13.36 0.10
CA PHE A 395 4.05 -14.08 0.29
C PHE A 395 3.65 -14.14 1.77
N LEU A 396 4.62 -14.35 2.67
CA LEU A 396 4.37 -14.52 4.10
C LEU A 396 3.76 -13.29 4.78
N TYR A 397 3.91 -12.11 4.17
CA TYR A 397 3.27 -10.87 4.64
C TYR A 397 1.76 -10.83 4.37
N ASP A 398 1.25 -11.69 3.48
CA ASP A 398 -0.19 -11.91 3.31
C ASP A 398 -0.57 -13.31 3.79
N PRO A 399 -1.00 -13.46 5.07
CA PRO A 399 -1.34 -14.75 5.64
C PRO A 399 -2.49 -15.45 4.92
N MET A 400 -3.47 -14.69 4.41
CA MET A 400 -4.65 -15.26 3.73
C MET A 400 -4.27 -15.87 2.40
N THR A 401 -3.57 -15.10 1.57
CA THR A 401 -3.13 -15.57 0.25
C THR A 401 -2.13 -16.71 0.38
N THR A 402 -1.26 -16.68 1.39
CA THR A 402 -0.34 -17.80 1.68
C THR A 402 -1.11 -19.07 2.02
N LEU A 403 -2.05 -19.02 2.97
CA LEU A 403 -2.82 -20.19 3.38
C LEU A 403 -3.64 -20.76 2.20
N LEU A 404 -4.25 -19.88 1.41
CA LEU A 404 -4.99 -20.27 0.21
C LEU A 404 -4.07 -20.93 -0.84
N TRP A 405 -2.89 -20.37 -1.13
CA TRP A 405 -1.92 -21.00 -2.04
C TRP A 405 -1.44 -22.35 -1.55
N LEU A 406 -1.18 -22.50 -0.24
CA LEU A 406 -0.79 -23.79 0.34
C LEU A 406 -1.90 -24.84 0.16
N PHE A 407 -3.15 -24.49 0.49
CA PHE A 407 -4.27 -25.39 0.31
C PHE A 407 -4.53 -25.70 -1.16
N VAL A 408 -4.50 -24.69 -2.03
CA VAL A 408 -4.69 -24.86 -3.47
C VAL A 408 -3.58 -25.73 -4.05
N GLY A 409 -2.33 -25.49 -3.69
CA GLY A 409 -1.18 -26.30 -4.11
C GLY A 409 -1.35 -27.77 -3.72
N PHE A 410 -1.84 -28.04 -2.51
CA PHE A 410 -2.12 -29.41 -2.05
C PHE A 410 -3.34 -30.05 -2.74
N SER A 411 -4.49 -29.36 -2.70
CA SER A 411 -5.76 -29.87 -3.27
C SER A 411 -5.69 -30.09 -4.78
N PHE A 412 -4.86 -29.32 -5.45
CA PHE A 412 -4.61 -29.43 -6.87
C PHE A 412 -4.07 -30.80 -7.30
N PHE A 413 -3.16 -31.42 -6.54
CA PHE A 413 -2.62 -32.75 -6.91
C PHE A 413 -3.68 -33.86 -6.80
N ILE A 414 -4.61 -33.69 -5.86
CA ILE A 414 -5.64 -34.68 -5.53
C ILE A 414 -6.87 -34.50 -6.43
N TRP A 415 -7.48 -33.31 -6.41
CA TRP A 415 -8.75 -33.01 -7.08
C TRP A 415 -8.59 -32.18 -8.35
N GLY A 416 -7.50 -31.44 -8.51
CA GLY A 416 -7.28 -30.52 -9.63
C GLY A 416 -7.77 -29.09 -9.36
N ARG A 417 -7.88 -28.27 -10.40
CA ARG A 417 -8.23 -26.83 -10.27
C ARG A 417 -9.64 -26.54 -9.74
N GLY A 418 -10.55 -27.52 -9.86
CA GLY A 418 -11.99 -27.29 -9.69
C GLY A 418 -12.35 -26.84 -8.26
N THR A 419 -11.63 -27.34 -7.26
CA THR A 419 -11.77 -26.96 -5.86
C THR A 419 -11.66 -25.45 -5.66
N PHE A 420 -10.66 -24.80 -6.27
CA PHE A 420 -10.47 -23.36 -6.13
C PHE A 420 -11.54 -22.56 -6.87
N CYS A 421 -11.68 -22.77 -8.19
CA CYS A 421 -12.57 -21.96 -9.02
C CYS A 421 -14.06 -22.16 -8.70
N GLY A 422 -14.42 -23.29 -8.09
CA GLY A 422 -15.78 -23.60 -7.70
C GLY A 422 -16.18 -23.15 -6.30
N TRP A 423 -15.23 -23.14 -5.35
CA TRP A 423 -15.55 -22.96 -3.93
C TRP A 423 -14.82 -21.78 -3.29
N LEU A 424 -13.54 -21.57 -3.60
CA LEU A 424 -12.67 -20.61 -2.89
C LEU A 424 -12.46 -19.28 -3.62
N CYS A 425 -12.75 -19.20 -4.92
CA CYS A 425 -12.60 -17.96 -5.69
C CYS A 425 -13.75 -16.98 -5.39
N PRO A 426 -13.51 -15.79 -4.79
CA PRO A 426 -14.57 -14.83 -4.47
C PRO A 426 -15.29 -14.31 -5.70
N PHE A 427 -14.54 -14.04 -6.78
CA PHE A 427 -15.15 -13.61 -8.04
C PHE A 427 -15.96 -14.72 -8.71
N GLY A 428 -15.48 -15.97 -8.65
CA GLY A 428 -16.24 -17.11 -9.13
C GLY A 428 -17.55 -17.32 -8.35
N ALA A 429 -17.52 -17.06 -7.04
CA ALA A 429 -18.71 -17.07 -6.19
C ALA A 429 -19.68 -15.94 -6.53
N LEU A 430 -19.17 -14.71 -6.73
CA LEU A 430 -19.95 -13.57 -7.21
C LEU A 430 -20.69 -13.89 -8.51
N GLN A 431 -19.99 -14.44 -9.52
CA GLN A 431 -20.61 -14.81 -10.79
C GLN A 431 -21.72 -15.85 -10.63
N GLU A 432 -21.53 -16.86 -9.78
CA GLU A 432 -22.54 -17.90 -9.53
C GLU A 432 -23.75 -17.37 -8.76
N LEU A 433 -23.54 -16.54 -7.75
CA LEU A 433 -24.61 -15.90 -7.00
C LEU A 433 -25.44 -14.96 -7.89
N VAL A 434 -24.78 -14.20 -8.77
CA VAL A 434 -25.45 -13.36 -9.78
C VAL A 434 -26.25 -14.23 -10.74
N SER A 435 -25.68 -15.32 -11.27
CA SER A 435 -26.41 -16.25 -12.14
C SER A 435 -27.63 -16.88 -11.44
N LYS A 436 -27.52 -17.25 -10.15
CA LYS A 436 -28.65 -17.76 -9.35
C LYS A 436 -29.73 -16.70 -9.14
N MET A 437 -29.36 -15.48 -8.78
CA MET A 437 -30.29 -14.35 -8.63
C MET A 437 -31.04 -14.04 -9.94
N LEU A 438 -30.36 -14.14 -11.09
CA LEU A 438 -30.96 -13.91 -12.39
C LEU A 438 -31.85 -15.06 -12.86
N SER A 439 -31.52 -16.30 -12.49
CA SER A 439 -32.38 -17.46 -12.74
C SER A 439 -33.72 -17.33 -11.98
N PHE A 440 -33.68 -16.73 -10.78
CA PHE A 440 -34.89 -16.38 -10.03
C PHE A 440 -35.73 -15.31 -10.75
N LEU A 441 -35.09 -14.38 -11.46
CA LEU A 441 -35.72 -13.39 -12.35
C LEU A 441 -36.16 -13.97 -13.71
N LYS A 442 -36.07 -15.29 -13.92
CA LYS A 442 -36.45 -16.03 -15.14
C LYS A 442 -35.70 -15.59 -16.42
N ILE A 443 -34.52 -14.99 -16.29
CA ILE A 443 -33.68 -14.66 -17.44
C ILE A 443 -33.02 -15.96 -17.93
N LYS A 444 -33.29 -16.32 -19.19
CA LYS A 444 -32.72 -17.53 -19.80
C LYS A 444 -31.24 -17.30 -20.14
N GLN A 445 -30.38 -18.16 -19.61
CA GLN A 445 -28.97 -18.22 -20.00
C GLN A 445 -28.86 -18.84 -21.40
N LEU A 446 -27.88 -18.37 -22.16
CA LEU A 446 -27.56 -18.88 -23.49
C LEU A 446 -26.44 -19.92 -23.38
N ASN A 447 -26.70 -21.10 -23.93
CA ASN A 447 -25.68 -22.12 -24.15
C ASN A 447 -25.09 -21.91 -25.56
N PRO A 448 -23.82 -21.51 -25.68
CA PRO A 448 -23.20 -21.34 -26.98
C PRO A 448 -23.05 -22.70 -27.69
N CYS A 449 -23.09 -22.70 -29.02
CA CYS A 449 -22.84 -23.90 -29.81
C CYS A 449 -21.44 -24.49 -29.50
N ASP A 450 -21.34 -25.82 -29.45
CA ASP A 450 -20.12 -26.59 -29.07
C ASP A 450 -18.84 -26.05 -29.75
N LYS A 451 -18.92 -25.64 -31.02
CA LYS A 451 -17.78 -25.10 -31.79
C LYS A 451 -17.30 -23.75 -31.25
N TRP A 452 -18.24 -22.84 -30.98
CA TRP A 452 -17.93 -21.50 -30.48
C TRP A 452 -17.41 -21.56 -29.06
N ASP A 453 -18.01 -22.40 -28.23
CA ASP A 453 -17.53 -22.65 -26.88
C ASP A 453 -16.08 -23.16 -26.86
N ALA A 454 -15.78 -24.19 -27.65
CA ALA A 454 -14.43 -24.75 -27.74
C ALA A 454 -13.40 -23.73 -28.23
N TRP A 455 -13.78 -22.82 -29.14
CA TRP A 455 -12.90 -21.77 -29.61
C TRP A 455 -12.69 -20.67 -28.57
N LEU A 456 -13.76 -20.16 -27.94
CA LEU A 456 -13.69 -19.12 -26.91
C LEU A 456 -12.92 -19.60 -25.67
N LYS A 457 -13.02 -20.89 -25.31
CA LYS A 457 -12.21 -21.50 -24.25
C LYS A 457 -10.70 -21.43 -24.51
N LYS A 458 -10.25 -21.28 -25.77
CA LYS A 458 -8.82 -21.11 -26.08
C LYS A 458 -8.32 -19.69 -25.76
N LEU A 459 -9.21 -18.70 -25.73
CA LEU A 459 -8.85 -17.30 -25.52
C LEU A 459 -8.15 -17.06 -24.18
N LYS A 460 -8.62 -17.66 -23.08
CA LYS A 460 -7.96 -17.57 -21.76
C LYS A 460 -6.51 -18.06 -21.77
N TYR A 461 -6.18 -19.08 -22.57
CA TYR A 461 -4.82 -19.59 -22.69
C TYR A 461 -3.93 -18.66 -23.51
N LEU A 462 -4.48 -18.00 -24.53
CA LEU A 462 -3.78 -16.97 -25.29
C LEU A 462 -3.48 -15.75 -24.42
N ILE A 463 -4.44 -15.30 -23.61
CA ILE A 463 -4.25 -14.21 -22.62
C ILE A 463 -3.16 -14.59 -21.62
N LEU A 464 -3.22 -15.80 -21.06
CA LEU A 464 -2.19 -16.30 -20.14
C LEU A 464 -0.79 -16.28 -20.78
N ALA A 465 -0.65 -16.78 -22.02
CA ALA A 465 0.63 -16.81 -22.71
C ALA A 465 1.20 -15.40 -22.90
N MET A 466 0.36 -14.42 -23.23
CA MET A 466 0.78 -13.01 -23.36
C MET A 466 1.23 -12.41 -22.02
N ILE A 467 0.50 -12.67 -20.92
CA ILE A 467 0.85 -12.17 -19.58
C ILE A 467 2.17 -12.79 -19.11
N ILE A 468 2.32 -14.11 -19.26
CA ILE A 468 3.55 -14.81 -18.87
C ILE A 468 4.72 -14.27 -19.69
N ALA A 469 4.59 -14.14 -21.01
CA ALA A 469 5.63 -13.56 -21.85
C ALA A 469 6.03 -12.15 -21.38
N ALA A 470 5.04 -11.28 -21.12
CA ALA A 470 5.30 -9.94 -20.59
C ALA A 470 6.05 -9.97 -19.25
N ALA A 471 5.77 -10.93 -18.37
CA ALA A 471 6.45 -11.09 -17.09
C ALA A 471 7.96 -11.33 -17.23
N PHE A 472 8.41 -11.93 -18.33
CA PHE A 472 9.84 -12.10 -18.63
C PHE A 472 10.47 -10.85 -19.27
N PHE A 473 9.74 -10.12 -20.10
CA PHE A 473 10.30 -9.00 -20.87
C PHE A 473 10.23 -7.64 -20.16
N SER A 474 9.17 -7.36 -19.41
CA SER A 474 8.96 -6.05 -18.80
C SER A 474 7.91 -6.05 -17.67
N PRO A 475 8.29 -5.62 -16.45
CA PRO A 475 7.35 -5.42 -15.35
C PRO A 475 6.21 -4.44 -15.71
N ILE A 476 6.52 -3.35 -16.40
CA ILE A 476 5.54 -2.32 -16.79
C ILE A 476 4.43 -2.88 -17.68
N TRP A 477 4.78 -3.73 -18.65
CA TRP A 477 3.78 -4.37 -19.51
C TRP A 477 2.97 -5.42 -18.78
N THR A 478 3.61 -6.14 -17.85
CA THR A 478 2.94 -7.11 -16.97
C THR A 478 1.85 -6.43 -16.15
N ASP A 479 2.19 -5.33 -15.48
CA ASP A 479 1.25 -4.58 -14.64
C ASP A 479 0.00 -4.16 -15.41
N ARG A 480 0.17 -3.72 -16.67
CA ARG A 480 -0.96 -3.34 -17.54
C ARG A 480 -1.80 -4.53 -17.99
N LEU A 481 -1.17 -5.63 -18.39
CA LEU A 481 -1.89 -6.79 -18.90
C LEU A 481 -2.67 -7.51 -17.80
N VAL A 482 -2.15 -7.49 -16.57
CA VAL A 482 -2.79 -8.12 -15.43
C VAL A 482 -4.08 -7.38 -14.99
N GLU A 483 -4.26 -6.11 -15.39
CA GLU A 483 -5.53 -5.38 -15.17
C GLU A 483 -6.73 -5.98 -15.90
N ILE A 484 -6.52 -6.94 -16.81
CA ILE A 484 -7.60 -7.73 -17.40
C ILE A 484 -8.41 -8.49 -16.34
N GLU A 485 -7.81 -8.76 -15.18
CA GLU A 485 -8.49 -9.35 -14.02
C GLU A 485 -9.40 -8.32 -13.32
N PRO A 486 -10.73 -8.48 -13.37
CA PRO A 486 -11.66 -7.57 -12.70
C PRO A 486 -11.64 -7.72 -11.18
N PHE A 487 -10.89 -8.71 -10.67
CA PHE A 487 -10.67 -9.08 -9.28
C PHE A 487 -10.33 -7.89 -8.38
N LYS A 488 -9.31 -7.11 -8.76
CA LYS A 488 -8.85 -5.94 -7.99
C LYS A 488 -9.91 -4.85 -7.92
N THR A 489 -10.65 -4.63 -9.00
CA THR A 489 -11.67 -3.58 -9.08
C THR A 489 -12.95 -3.98 -8.34
N SER A 490 -13.40 -5.23 -8.50
CA SER A 490 -14.69 -5.70 -7.98
C SER A 490 -14.65 -6.14 -6.52
N ILE A 491 -13.55 -6.74 -6.07
CA ILE A 491 -13.40 -7.28 -4.71
C ILE A 491 -12.55 -6.37 -3.83
N THR A 492 -11.35 -6.01 -4.28
CA THR A 492 -10.40 -5.26 -3.45
C THR A 492 -10.76 -3.78 -3.30
N PHE A 493 -11.16 -3.13 -4.38
CA PHE A 493 -11.48 -1.71 -4.37
C PHE A 493 -12.97 -1.39 -4.29
N TYR A 494 -13.86 -2.37 -4.13
CA TYR A 494 -15.31 -2.11 -4.02
C TYR A 494 -15.87 -1.20 -5.13
N TYR A 495 -15.34 -1.30 -6.35
CA TYR A 495 -15.64 -0.43 -7.49
C TYR A 495 -15.22 1.06 -7.35
N GLU A 496 -14.42 1.40 -6.34
CA GLU A 496 -13.78 2.71 -6.17
C GLU A 496 -12.51 2.83 -7.05
N ARG A 497 -12.71 2.78 -8.37
CA ARG A 497 -11.63 2.94 -9.36
C ARG A 497 -12.07 3.82 -10.52
N SER A 498 -11.14 4.22 -11.39
CA SER A 498 -11.50 4.99 -12.59
C SER A 498 -12.51 4.25 -13.46
N TRP A 499 -13.39 5.03 -14.09
CA TRP A 499 -14.58 4.53 -14.78
C TRP A 499 -14.32 3.39 -15.79
N PRO A 500 -13.20 3.32 -16.56
CA PRO A 500 -13.01 2.24 -17.52
C PRO A 500 -12.86 0.87 -16.84
N PHE A 501 -12.19 0.83 -15.67
CA PHE A 501 -12.00 -0.41 -14.93
C PHE A 501 -13.29 -0.88 -14.26
N VAL A 502 -14.08 0.07 -13.76
CA VAL A 502 -15.40 -0.22 -13.17
C VAL A 502 -16.32 -0.77 -14.25
N LEU A 503 -16.38 -0.11 -15.42
CA LEU A 503 -17.16 -0.58 -16.55
C LEU A 503 -16.74 -1.99 -16.97
N TRP A 504 -15.43 -2.24 -17.11
CA TRP A 504 -14.91 -3.57 -17.42
C TRP A 504 -15.36 -4.63 -16.40
N ALA A 505 -15.20 -4.36 -15.11
CA ALA A 505 -15.60 -5.28 -14.05
C ALA A 505 -17.11 -5.58 -14.07
N VAL A 506 -17.94 -4.54 -14.22
CA VAL A 506 -19.39 -4.69 -14.32
C VAL A 506 -19.78 -5.50 -15.56
N VAL A 507 -19.18 -5.23 -16.72
CA VAL A 507 -19.44 -5.99 -17.96
C VAL A 507 -19.05 -7.47 -17.77
N MET A 508 -17.92 -7.76 -17.13
CA MET A 508 -17.50 -9.14 -16.85
C MET A 508 -18.44 -9.86 -15.88
N VAL A 509 -18.98 -9.17 -14.88
CA VAL A 509 -19.99 -9.73 -13.97
C VAL A 509 -21.30 -9.97 -14.73
N LEU A 510 -21.76 -8.98 -15.51
CA LEU A 510 -22.96 -9.08 -16.34
C LEU A 510 -22.84 -10.14 -17.42
N LEU A 511 -21.65 -10.44 -17.93
CA LEU A 511 -21.44 -11.56 -18.85
C LEU A 511 -21.92 -12.90 -18.26
N SER A 512 -21.88 -13.03 -16.93
CA SER A 512 -22.42 -14.20 -16.19
C SER A 512 -23.94 -14.34 -16.29
N SER A 513 -24.64 -13.27 -16.67
CA SER A 513 -26.09 -13.29 -16.95
C SER A 513 -26.42 -13.98 -18.26
N VAL A 514 -25.52 -13.86 -19.24
CA VAL A 514 -25.71 -14.41 -20.59
C VAL A 514 -25.13 -15.82 -20.67
N VAL A 515 -23.90 -16.00 -20.20
CA VAL A 515 -23.20 -17.29 -20.17
C VAL A 515 -22.77 -17.58 -18.74
N TYR A 516 -23.16 -18.74 -18.22
CA TYR A 516 -22.83 -19.15 -16.85
C TYR A 516 -21.32 -19.04 -16.59
N LYS A 517 -20.92 -18.22 -15.61
CA LYS A 517 -19.52 -17.86 -15.27
C LYS A 517 -18.67 -17.47 -16.50
N GLY A 518 -19.20 -16.65 -17.41
CA GLY A 518 -18.57 -16.31 -18.69
C GLY A 518 -17.12 -15.81 -18.61
N TYR A 519 -16.79 -14.91 -17.67
CA TYR A 519 -15.40 -14.48 -17.45
C TYR A 519 -14.46 -15.65 -17.09
N CYS A 520 -14.80 -16.46 -16.08
CA CYS A 520 -14.01 -17.63 -15.69
C CYS A 520 -13.90 -18.68 -16.81
N ARG A 521 -14.91 -18.78 -17.68
CA ARG A 521 -14.95 -19.74 -18.81
C ARG A 521 -14.01 -19.33 -19.95
N TYR A 522 -13.96 -18.03 -20.29
CA TYR A 522 -13.31 -17.58 -21.53
C TYR A 522 -12.12 -16.62 -21.37
N LEU A 523 -12.03 -15.85 -20.29
CA LEU A 523 -11.07 -14.74 -20.17
C LEU A 523 -10.11 -14.84 -18.98
N CYS A 524 -10.46 -15.60 -17.95
CA CYS A 524 -9.68 -15.67 -16.70
C CYS A 524 -8.30 -16.31 -16.89
N PRO A 525 -7.19 -15.54 -16.80
CA PRO A 525 -5.84 -16.08 -17.01
C PRO A 525 -5.39 -16.96 -15.83
N LEU A 526 -5.73 -16.61 -14.59
CA LEU A 526 -5.48 -17.48 -13.43
C LEU A 526 -6.17 -18.84 -13.59
N GLY A 527 -7.42 -18.85 -14.05
CA GLY A 527 -8.18 -20.08 -14.31
C GLY A 527 -7.50 -20.95 -15.37
N ALA A 528 -6.94 -20.34 -16.42
CA ALA A 528 -6.15 -21.01 -17.44
C ALA A 528 -4.83 -21.56 -16.87
N ALA A 529 -4.11 -20.79 -16.05
CA ALA A 529 -2.87 -21.22 -15.42
C ALA A 529 -3.10 -22.46 -14.56
N MET A 530 -4.14 -22.44 -13.73
CA MET A 530 -4.53 -23.57 -12.90
C MET A 530 -5.03 -24.76 -13.72
N ALA A 531 -5.65 -24.54 -14.89
CA ALA A 531 -6.04 -25.63 -15.79
C ALA A 531 -4.84 -26.30 -16.45
N VAL A 532 -3.84 -25.53 -16.89
CA VAL A 532 -2.58 -26.08 -17.43
C VAL A 532 -1.87 -26.91 -16.39
N LEU A 533 -1.72 -26.35 -15.19
CA LEU A 533 -1.15 -27.05 -14.06
C LEU A 533 -2.01 -28.32 -13.78
N GLY A 534 -3.35 -28.20 -13.77
CA GLY A 534 -4.27 -29.25 -13.29
C GLY A 534 -4.22 -30.57 -14.05
N ARG A 535 -3.52 -30.61 -15.18
CA ARG A 535 -3.23 -31.83 -15.96
C ARG A 535 -2.31 -32.81 -15.21
N VAL A 536 -1.58 -32.35 -14.19
CA VAL A 536 -0.69 -33.19 -13.36
C VAL A 536 -1.49 -33.96 -12.27
N ARG A 537 -2.81 -33.75 -12.18
CA ARG A 537 -3.65 -34.42 -11.19
C ARG A 537 -3.61 -35.94 -11.32
N ILE A 538 -3.59 -36.61 -10.18
CA ILE A 538 -3.45 -38.07 -10.06
C ILE A 538 -4.80 -38.80 -10.21
N PHE A 539 -5.91 -38.26 -9.69
CA PHE A 539 -7.17 -39.00 -9.56
C PHE A 539 -8.37 -38.37 -10.28
N ASN A 540 -9.12 -39.19 -11.03
CA ASN A 540 -10.44 -38.84 -11.57
C ASN A 540 -11.51 -39.32 -10.57
N TRP A 541 -11.89 -38.47 -9.62
CA TRP A 541 -12.63 -38.86 -8.43
C TRP A 541 -14.17 -38.74 -8.51
N LEU A 542 -14.70 -37.97 -9.47
CA LEU A 542 -16.15 -37.79 -9.60
C LEU A 542 -16.79 -39.07 -10.17
N PRO A 543 -17.78 -39.66 -9.48
CA PRO A 543 -18.36 -40.95 -9.86
C PRO A 543 -19.22 -40.84 -11.13
N ARG A 544 -19.14 -41.88 -11.96
CA ARG A 544 -20.00 -42.09 -13.13
C ARG A 544 -20.39 -43.56 -13.20
N ARG A 545 -21.62 -43.82 -13.67
CA ARG A 545 -22.10 -45.17 -13.98
C ARG A 545 -21.87 -45.47 -15.46
N ASP A 546 -21.89 -46.73 -15.85
CA ASP A 546 -21.65 -47.14 -17.24
C ASP A 546 -22.73 -46.63 -18.20
N GLU A 547 -23.96 -46.44 -17.71
CA GLU A 547 -25.09 -45.92 -18.51
C GLU A 547 -25.04 -44.39 -18.70
N CYS A 548 -24.10 -43.71 -18.03
CA CYS A 548 -23.91 -42.28 -18.14
C CYS A 548 -23.31 -41.91 -19.49
N GLY A 549 -24.00 -41.09 -20.28
CA GLY A 549 -23.62 -40.71 -21.64
C GLY A 549 -24.23 -41.60 -22.72
N SER A 550 -24.56 -42.85 -22.43
CA SER A 550 -25.34 -43.68 -23.34
C SER A 550 -26.08 -44.78 -22.57
N PRO A 551 -27.42 -44.75 -22.46
CA PRO A 551 -28.35 -43.78 -23.05
C PRO A 551 -28.65 -42.56 -22.15
N CYS A 552 -28.17 -42.47 -20.90
CA CYS A 552 -28.54 -41.39 -19.99
C CYS A 552 -27.76 -40.09 -20.27
N GLN A 553 -28.47 -39.01 -20.64
CA GLN A 553 -27.88 -37.68 -20.92
C GLN A 553 -28.16 -36.63 -19.83
N LEU A 554 -28.76 -37.02 -18.70
CA LEU A 554 -29.29 -36.06 -17.71
C LEU A 554 -28.20 -35.14 -17.13
N CYS A 555 -27.09 -35.68 -16.62
CA CYS A 555 -26.04 -34.86 -16.03
C CYS A 555 -25.40 -33.89 -17.04
N LYS A 556 -25.31 -34.28 -18.32
CA LYS A 556 -24.81 -33.40 -19.38
C LYS A 556 -25.73 -32.19 -19.54
N HIS A 557 -27.03 -32.42 -19.68
CA HIS A 557 -28.01 -31.33 -19.83
C HIS A 557 -28.16 -30.45 -18.57
N ARG A 558 -27.89 -31.00 -17.39
CA ARG A 558 -27.92 -30.27 -16.11
C ARG A 558 -26.62 -29.52 -15.79
N CYS A 559 -25.53 -29.79 -16.49
CA CYS A 559 -24.26 -29.11 -16.26
C CYS A 559 -24.26 -27.74 -16.94
N GLU A 560 -24.59 -26.67 -16.19
CA GLU A 560 -24.61 -25.28 -16.71
C GLU A 560 -23.26 -24.80 -17.26
N TYR A 561 -22.16 -25.42 -16.83
CA TYR A 561 -20.81 -25.13 -17.34
C TYR A 561 -20.42 -25.92 -18.59
N GLU A 562 -21.20 -26.94 -18.95
CA GLU A 562 -20.95 -27.84 -20.09
C GLU A 562 -19.56 -28.52 -20.02
N ALA A 563 -19.21 -29.01 -18.82
CA ALA A 563 -17.97 -29.75 -18.57
C ALA A 563 -18.12 -31.28 -18.77
N ILE A 564 -19.29 -31.76 -19.19
CA ILE A 564 -19.58 -33.18 -19.42
C ILE A 564 -19.81 -33.39 -20.92
N GLU A 565 -19.06 -34.30 -21.52
CA GLU A 565 -19.16 -34.60 -22.95
C GLU A 565 -20.37 -35.47 -23.27
N LYS A 566 -20.71 -35.61 -24.56
CA LYS A 566 -21.82 -36.48 -25.02
C LYS A 566 -21.65 -37.93 -24.57
N LYS A 567 -20.41 -38.42 -24.48
CA LYS A 567 -20.07 -39.78 -24.02
C LYS A 567 -20.16 -39.95 -22.50
N GLY A 568 -20.49 -38.89 -21.74
CA GLY A 568 -20.65 -38.95 -20.29
C GLY A 568 -19.35 -38.77 -19.50
N THR A 569 -18.21 -38.64 -20.18
CA THR A 569 -16.88 -38.28 -19.67
C THR A 569 -16.86 -36.83 -19.15
N ILE A 570 -16.14 -36.59 -18.06
CA ILE A 570 -15.99 -35.26 -17.45
C ILE A 570 -14.68 -34.65 -17.94
N ASP A 571 -14.74 -33.47 -18.56
CA ASP A 571 -13.56 -32.65 -18.82
C ASP A 571 -13.18 -31.89 -17.55
N TYR A 572 -12.17 -32.39 -16.85
CA TYR A 572 -11.71 -31.82 -15.59
C TYR A 572 -10.86 -30.54 -15.76
N ASN A 573 -10.41 -30.23 -16.97
CA ASN A 573 -9.76 -28.94 -17.22
C ASN A 573 -10.79 -27.80 -17.17
N GLU A 574 -12.05 -28.10 -17.49
CA GLU A 574 -13.14 -27.13 -17.44
C GLU A 574 -13.96 -27.26 -16.15
N CYS A 575 -14.23 -28.49 -15.68
CA CYS A 575 -15.05 -28.76 -14.49
C CYS A 575 -14.57 -28.00 -13.24
N PHE A 576 -15.46 -27.18 -12.68
CA PHE A 576 -15.21 -26.48 -11.41
C PHE A 576 -15.75 -27.23 -10.18
N GLN A 577 -16.13 -28.50 -10.32
CA GLN A 577 -16.51 -29.38 -9.21
C GLN A 577 -17.65 -28.83 -8.34
N CYS A 578 -18.76 -28.42 -8.99
CA CYS A 578 -19.95 -27.99 -8.28
C CYS A 578 -20.67 -29.10 -7.49
N LEU A 579 -20.38 -30.36 -7.83
CA LEU A 579 -20.99 -31.60 -7.31
C LEU A 579 -22.48 -31.77 -7.60
N GLU A 580 -23.12 -30.89 -8.37
CA GLU A 580 -24.53 -31.05 -8.76
C GLU A 580 -24.77 -32.36 -9.52
N CYS A 581 -23.82 -32.77 -10.36
CA CYS A 581 -23.88 -34.06 -11.05
C CYS A 581 -23.77 -35.26 -10.10
N VAL A 582 -23.09 -35.11 -8.96
CA VAL A 582 -22.95 -36.15 -7.93
C VAL A 582 -24.24 -36.26 -7.11
N VAL A 583 -24.89 -35.12 -6.81
CA VAL A 583 -26.23 -35.08 -6.20
C VAL A 583 -27.24 -35.84 -7.07
N ILE A 584 -27.21 -35.63 -8.39
CA ILE A 584 -28.06 -36.40 -9.32
C ILE A 584 -27.66 -37.88 -9.34
N HIS A 585 -26.36 -38.19 -9.36
CA HIS A 585 -25.84 -39.56 -9.46
C HIS A 585 -26.24 -40.45 -8.27
N ASP A 586 -26.20 -39.88 -7.06
CA ASP A 586 -26.44 -40.57 -5.80
C ASP A 586 -27.92 -40.57 -5.38
N SER A 587 -28.75 -39.73 -6.00
CA SER A 587 -30.18 -39.65 -5.70
C SER A 587 -30.97 -40.74 -6.41
N ASP A 588 -31.67 -41.55 -5.63
CA ASP A 588 -32.61 -42.57 -6.09
C ASP A 588 -33.82 -42.00 -6.86
N GLU A 589 -34.11 -40.71 -6.70
CA GLU A 589 -35.26 -40.02 -7.30
C GLU A 589 -34.89 -39.21 -8.55
N MET A 590 -33.61 -38.88 -8.73
CA MET A 590 -33.13 -38.09 -9.86
C MET A 590 -32.28 -38.89 -10.85
N CYS A 591 -31.57 -39.92 -10.40
CA CYS A 591 -30.71 -40.72 -11.25
C CYS A 591 -31.53 -41.66 -12.14
N VAL A 592 -31.62 -41.35 -13.44
CA VAL A 592 -32.42 -42.13 -14.41
C VAL A 592 -32.11 -43.64 -14.36
N PRO A 593 -30.83 -44.10 -14.35
CA PRO A 593 -30.52 -45.52 -14.20
C PRO A 593 -31.09 -46.16 -12.93
N LEU A 594 -30.97 -45.48 -11.77
CA LEU A 594 -31.50 -46.00 -10.49
C LEU A 594 -33.03 -46.05 -10.48
N ILE A 595 -33.69 -45.03 -11.04
CA ILE A 595 -35.15 -44.98 -11.13
C ILE A 595 -35.67 -46.16 -11.97
N ILE A 596 -34.99 -46.47 -13.08
CA ILE A 596 -35.36 -47.59 -13.96
C ILE A 596 -35.13 -48.94 -13.25
N ASP A 597 -34.00 -49.09 -12.57
CA ASP A 597 -33.67 -50.30 -11.82
C ASP A 597 -34.69 -50.54 -10.68
N LYS A 598 -35.05 -49.49 -9.92
CA LYS A 598 -36.08 -49.55 -8.87
C LYS A 598 -37.48 -49.87 -9.40
N ARG A 599 -37.83 -49.41 -10.60
CA ARG A 599 -39.14 -49.66 -11.22
C ARG A 599 -39.25 -51.04 -11.88
N GLY A 600 -38.23 -51.90 -11.78
CA GLY A 600 -38.21 -53.21 -12.44
C GLY A 600 -38.21 -53.12 -13.97
N GLY A 601 -37.80 -51.98 -14.53
CA GLY A 601 -37.70 -51.79 -15.98
C GLY A 601 -36.52 -52.58 -16.57
N ARG A 602 -36.49 -52.75 -17.91
CA ARG A 602 -35.29 -53.28 -18.57
C ARG A 602 -34.10 -52.38 -18.25
N LYS A 603 -33.03 -52.96 -17.67
CA LYS A 603 -31.75 -52.26 -17.47
C LYS A 603 -31.34 -51.57 -18.77
N LEU A 604 -30.96 -50.30 -18.67
CA LEU A 604 -30.48 -49.53 -19.81
C LEU A 604 -29.22 -50.23 -20.34
N LYS A 605 -29.31 -50.79 -21.55
CA LYS A 605 -28.15 -51.41 -22.20
C LYS A 605 -27.33 -50.29 -22.83
N GLN A 606 -26.03 -50.31 -22.60
CA GLN A 606 -25.11 -49.35 -23.23
C GLN A 606 -25.25 -49.47 -24.75
N THR A 607 -25.58 -48.36 -25.41
CA THR A 607 -25.63 -48.29 -26.87
C THR A 607 -24.27 -47.79 -27.36
N ASP A 608 -23.57 -48.60 -28.15
CA ASP A 608 -22.36 -48.19 -28.87
C ASP A 608 -22.72 -47.14 -29.92
N ASN A 609 -22.73 -45.87 -29.52
CA ASN A 609 -23.03 -44.75 -30.41
C ASN A 609 -21.76 -44.31 -31.14
N ALA A 610 -21.44 -45.02 -32.23
CA ALA A 610 -20.47 -44.56 -33.23
C ALA A 610 -21.05 -43.47 -34.17
N ASP A 611 -22.38 -43.34 -34.29
CA ASP A 611 -23.01 -42.60 -35.41
C ASP A 611 -23.85 -41.35 -35.05
N LEU A 612 -23.68 -40.75 -33.86
CA LEU A 612 -24.38 -39.50 -33.51
C LEU A 612 -23.41 -38.32 -33.33
N ILE A 613 -22.62 -38.04 -34.36
CA ILE A 613 -21.82 -36.82 -34.49
C ILE A 613 -22.26 -36.07 -35.75
N ALA A 614 -23.40 -35.37 -35.69
CA ALA A 614 -23.63 -34.09 -36.39
C ALA A 614 -25.09 -33.63 -36.21
N SER A 615 -25.32 -32.72 -35.29
CA SER A 615 -26.35 -31.69 -35.44
C SER A 615 -26.08 -30.60 -34.39
N CYS A 616 -26.03 -29.36 -34.88
CA CYS A 616 -25.66 -28.13 -34.18
C CYS A 616 -26.44 -27.85 -32.90
#